data_AF-A0A1F4N7I0-F1
#
_entry.id   AF-A0A1F4N7I0-F1
#
_cell.length_a   1.000
_cell.length_b   1.000
_cell.length_c   1.000
_cell.angle_alpha   90.00
_cell.angle_beta   90.00
_cell.angle_gamma   90.00
#
_symmetry.space_group_name_H-M   'P 1'
#
loop_
_entity.id
_entity.type
_entity.pdbx_description
1 polymer ?
#
loop_
_entity_poly.entity_id
_entity_poly.type
_entity_poly.pdbx_seq_one_letter_code
_entity_poly.pdbx_strand_id
1 'polypeptide(L)'
;MIEFPSLLKSRGALFPIVLAAFLTACGGGQDPVLGSPEVGIAPTVTTTLPLASTPAVTGVATNSLVSATFSKPMQASSLTPTSFTVDCPAGTPVTATVAYNATTQVATLTPSQALPASTLCVATITTAVKDSMGLGLASNFVWSFTTAALADATRPTVVLTAPAAGEASVPINRKVVATFSEPMNAATISGTSFTVRNTTLGVAVAGTVTYSASARTATFTPSTPATLAASTAYTATITTAATDLAGNALAGNAAVLPGSGNHVWSFTTAAGGDTTAPTVSAISPTDGASGICTTKIVSATFSEPMDEATIDATTFRVTDNGVPVAGTVSYDAMSQVASFVPTSASGFAANKSFVVTLASGSIGVKDLAGNALASDRVWGFTTGSQPCAAGVNLRTIASFGAFGGAAGVTNQGINTVVGGDLGTTAACTLITGFHDAVNPYGETPLNIGAVNGSVYCAPPAPGTATTMSIATQALADAQTAYNDLAALPPGLDPGAGQLGGLVLAPAVYTSAGGTFDITTGDLTLDAQGDANAVWVFQSASALTVGLNATPRRVLLINGAQAKNVFWQVGSAARIEDGSAMVGTIIAPAGVTISTAGQTIQTTLTGRAIGLTASVTMVNTTVVAP
;
A
#
# COMPACT_ATOMS: atom_id res chain seq x y z
N MET A 1 -73.72 29.12 -43.45
CA MET A 1 -74.61 28.02 -43.85
C MET A 1 -74.95 27.26 -42.56
N ILE A 2 -76.05 27.65 -41.89
CA ILE A 2 -77.17 26.80 -41.42
C ILE A 2 -76.72 25.68 -40.45
N GLU A 3 -77.18 25.44 -39.22
CA GLU A 3 -78.15 25.97 -38.23
C GLU A 3 -77.80 25.29 -36.86
N PHE A 4 -78.21 25.86 -35.72
CA PHE A 4 -78.21 25.30 -34.34
C PHE A 4 -79.37 24.26 -34.15
N PRO A 5 -79.70 23.66 -32.96
CA PRO A 5 -78.99 23.39 -31.68
C PRO A 5 -79.29 21.96 -31.06
N SER A 6 -78.81 21.73 -29.82
CA SER A 6 -79.51 21.07 -28.69
C SER A 6 -78.99 19.72 -28.12
N LEU A 7 -78.75 19.76 -26.81
CA LEU A 7 -79.10 18.82 -25.73
C LEU A 7 -79.41 17.35 -26.07
N LEU A 8 -78.81 16.41 -25.32
CA LEU A 8 -79.47 15.33 -24.56
C LEU A 8 -78.37 14.47 -23.87
N LYS A 9 -78.29 14.32 -22.54
CA LYS A 9 -79.14 13.54 -21.61
C LYS A 9 -79.07 12.01 -21.81
N SER A 10 -78.58 11.34 -20.75
CA SER A 10 -78.92 9.98 -20.30
C SER A 10 -78.31 8.83 -21.11
N ARG A 11 -77.89 7.66 -20.58
CA ARG A 11 -78.15 6.94 -19.32
C ARG A 11 -77.12 5.79 -19.28
N GLY A 12 -76.47 5.51 -18.15
CA GLY A 12 -76.84 4.41 -17.23
C GLY A 12 -76.13 3.11 -17.62
N ALA A 13 -75.72 2.20 -16.75
CA ALA A 13 -75.68 2.06 -15.31
C ALA A 13 -75.13 0.63 -15.09
N LEU A 14 -74.26 0.39 -14.11
CA LEU A 14 -74.29 -0.84 -13.31
C LEU A 14 -73.46 -0.67 -12.02
N PHE A 15 -74.24 -0.44 -10.96
CA PHE A 15 -74.07 -0.65 -9.52
C PHE A 15 -73.46 -2.03 -9.15
N PRO A 16 -73.08 -2.35 -7.87
CA PRO A 16 -73.74 -1.91 -6.61
C PRO A 16 -72.85 -1.53 -5.39
N ILE A 17 -73.28 -0.62 -4.48
CA ILE A 17 -73.98 -0.75 -3.14
C ILE A 17 -73.03 -1.28 -2.03
N VAL A 18 -72.85 -0.75 -0.81
CA VAL A 18 -73.70 -0.01 0.18
C VAL A 18 -72.85 0.89 1.09
N LEU A 19 -73.40 2.04 1.48
CA LEU A 19 -73.01 2.93 2.58
C LEU A 19 -74.11 2.94 3.66
N ALA A 20 -73.75 2.86 4.95
CA ALA A 20 -74.41 3.47 6.12
C ALA A 20 -73.54 3.15 7.37
N ALA A 21 -73.29 4.01 8.36
CA ALA A 21 -74.10 5.07 8.93
C ALA A 21 -73.24 6.17 9.61
N PHE A 22 -73.82 7.36 9.73
CA PHE A 22 -73.34 8.49 10.53
C PHE A 22 -73.72 8.34 12.01
N LEU A 23 -72.81 8.68 12.92
CA LEU A 23 -73.11 9.16 14.27
C LEU A 23 -72.14 10.30 14.61
N THR A 24 -72.73 11.46 14.85
CA THR A 24 -72.11 12.71 15.29
C THR A 24 -71.66 12.63 16.74
N ALA A 25 -70.40 12.97 17.03
CA ALA A 25 -69.96 13.41 18.34
C ALA A 25 -68.95 14.56 18.19
N CYS A 26 -69.31 15.70 18.75
CA CYS A 26 -68.48 16.90 18.87
C CYS A 26 -67.71 16.80 20.20
N GLY A 27 -66.39 17.07 20.20
CA GLY A 27 -65.58 17.13 21.42
C GLY A 27 -64.09 17.15 21.10
N GLY A 28 -63.46 18.32 21.23
CA GLY A 28 -62.07 18.56 20.84
C GLY A 28 -61.03 17.85 21.71
N GLY A 29 -59.82 17.71 21.15
CA GLY A 29 -58.62 17.31 21.89
C GLY A 29 -57.58 16.60 21.03
N GLN A 30 -56.48 17.32 20.75
CA GLN A 30 -55.17 16.88 20.28
C GLN A 30 -55.05 16.46 18.80
N ASP A 31 -54.37 17.31 18.01
CA ASP A 31 -53.69 16.94 16.77
C ASP A 31 -52.67 15.82 17.04
N PRO A 32 -52.75 14.66 16.35
CA PRO A 32 -51.59 13.81 16.18
C PRO A 32 -50.70 14.44 15.11
N VAL A 33 -49.53 14.92 15.54
CA VAL A 33 -48.36 15.14 14.71
C VAL A 33 -48.12 13.85 13.90
N LEU A 34 -48.58 13.81 12.65
CA LEU A 34 -48.11 12.84 11.68
C LEU A 34 -46.79 13.35 11.13
N GLY A 35 -45.71 13.07 11.87
CA GLY A 35 -44.38 13.06 11.28
C GLY A 35 -44.35 12.05 10.13
N SER A 36 -43.75 12.44 9.01
CA SER A 36 -43.39 11.50 7.95
C SER A 36 -42.56 10.36 8.56
N PRO A 37 -42.81 9.08 8.25
CA PRO A 37 -41.95 8.02 8.74
C PRO A 37 -40.56 8.24 8.14
N GLU A 38 -39.63 8.63 9.00
CA GLU A 38 -38.21 8.61 8.68
C GLU A 38 -37.87 7.16 8.29
N VAL A 39 -37.48 6.95 7.03
CA VAL A 39 -37.12 5.63 6.54
C VAL A 39 -35.87 5.20 7.31
N GLY A 40 -36.04 4.31 8.28
CA GLY A 40 -34.92 3.79 9.07
C GLY A 40 -33.89 3.11 8.16
N ILE A 41 -32.65 3.59 8.18
CA ILE A 41 -31.52 2.99 7.46
C ILE A 41 -31.16 1.67 8.16
N ALA A 42 -31.04 0.54 7.45
CA ALA A 42 -30.66 -0.74 8.05
C ALA A 42 -29.25 -0.70 8.69
N PRO A 43 -28.99 -1.45 9.78
CA PRO A 43 -27.61 -1.64 10.26
C PRO A 43 -26.76 -2.31 9.18
N THR A 44 -25.47 -1.99 9.15
CA THR A 44 -24.48 -2.64 8.30
C THR A 44 -23.30 -3.13 9.14
N VAL A 45 -22.58 -4.13 8.64
CA VAL A 45 -21.29 -4.55 9.21
C VAL A 45 -20.21 -3.65 8.61
N THR A 46 -19.43 -2.99 9.47
CA THR A 46 -18.39 -2.04 9.06
C THR A 46 -17.02 -2.69 8.99
N THR A 47 -16.71 -3.62 9.89
CA THR A 47 -15.45 -4.36 9.93
C THR A 47 -15.63 -5.77 10.47
N THR A 48 -14.75 -6.70 10.09
CA THR A 48 -14.70 -8.07 10.64
C THR A 48 -13.28 -8.49 11.00
N LEU A 49 -13.17 -9.45 11.92
CA LEU A 49 -11.96 -10.23 12.16
C LEU A 49 -12.33 -11.72 12.16
N PRO A 50 -11.66 -12.59 11.39
CA PRO A 50 -10.71 -12.26 10.33
C PRO A 50 -11.30 -11.30 9.28
N LEU A 51 -10.43 -10.51 8.63
CA LEU A 51 -10.84 -9.48 7.70
C LEU A 51 -11.60 -10.09 6.51
N ALA A 52 -12.78 -9.54 6.21
CA ALA A 52 -13.53 -9.90 5.02
C ALA A 52 -12.79 -9.36 3.78
N SER A 53 -12.18 -10.25 3.00
CA SER A 53 -11.46 -9.91 1.77
C SER A 53 -11.73 -10.92 0.65
N THR A 54 -11.45 -10.52 -0.58
CA THR A 54 -11.46 -11.39 -1.76
C THR A 54 -10.12 -11.26 -2.50
N PRO A 55 -9.26 -12.30 -2.52
CA PRO A 55 -9.44 -13.64 -1.93
C PRO A 55 -9.52 -13.61 -0.39
N ALA A 56 -10.08 -14.67 0.19
CA ALA A 56 -10.20 -14.84 1.63
C ALA A 56 -8.82 -14.84 2.31
N VAL A 57 -8.72 -14.23 3.50
CA VAL A 57 -7.49 -14.28 4.29
C VAL A 57 -7.13 -15.72 4.65
N THR A 58 -5.86 -16.06 4.53
CA THR A 58 -5.32 -17.38 4.89
C THR A 58 -4.44 -17.28 6.13
N GLY A 59 -4.15 -18.41 6.77
CA GLY A 59 -3.26 -18.44 7.94
C GLY A 59 -3.91 -17.98 9.24
N VAL A 60 -5.25 -18.00 9.33
CA VAL A 60 -5.97 -17.66 10.57
C VAL A 60 -5.76 -18.76 11.60
N ALA A 61 -5.24 -18.45 12.78
CA ALA A 61 -4.97 -19.47 13.79
C ALA A 61 -6.22 -20.27 14.20
N THR A 62 -6.07 -21.56 14.49
CA THR A 62 -7.21 -22.45 14.80
C THR A 62 -7.97 -22.06 16.06
N ASN A 63 -7.35 -21.35 16.99
CA ASN A 63 -7.98 -20.81 18.21
C ASN A 63 -8.46 -19.36 18.07
N SER A 64 -8.47 -18.78 16.87
CA SER A 64 -8.90 -17.39 16.66
C SER A 64 -10.39 -17.21 16.93
N LEU A 65 -10.73 -16.12 17.62
CA LEU A 65 -12.07 -15.58 17.70
C LEU A 65 -12.53 -15.00 16.35
N VAL A 66 -13.84 -14.97 16.13
CA VAL A 66 -14.47 -14.35 14.95
C VAL A 66 -15.30 -13.15 15.44
N SER A 67 -15.20 -11.98 14.83
CA SER A 67 -15.94 -10.79 15.27
C SER A 67 -16.39 -9.88 14.13
N ALA A 68 -17.39 -9.06 14.42
CA ALA A 68 -17.94 -8.07 13.51
C ALA A 68 -18.36 -6.79 14.26
N THR A 69 -18.04 -5.63 13.67
CA THR A 69 -18.46 -4.31 14.16
C THR A 69 -19.65 -3.83 13.34
N PHE A 70 -20.65 -3.26 14.00
CA PHE A 70 -21.85 -2.73 13.35
C PHE A 70 -21.79 -1.20 13.19
N SER A 71 -22.56 -0.68 12.25
CA SER A 71 -22.69 0.75 11.98
C SER A 71 -23.51 1.52 13.03
N LYS A 72 -24.21 0.79 13.91
CA LYS A 72 -25.05 1.36 14.97
C LYS A 72 -25.27 0.34 16.10
N PRO A 73 -25.77 0.79 17.28
CA PRO A 73 -26.11 -0.10 18.38
C PRO A 73 -27.11 -1.19 18.00
N MET A 74 -26.80 -2.43 18.38
CA MET A 74 -27.59 -3.64 18.12
C MET A 74 -28.31 -4.12 19.38
N GLN A 75 -29.41 -4.85 19.20
CA GLN A 75 -30.06 -5.60 20.27
C GLN A 75 -29.22 -6.83 20.61
N ALA A 76 -28.61 -6.83 21.80
CA ALA A 76 -27.79 -7.96 22.27
C ALA A 76 -28.53 -9.31 22.23
N SER A 77 -29.84 -9.33 22.52
CA SER A 77 -30.68 -10.53 22.47
C SER A 77 -30.87 -11.11 21.06
N SER A 78 -30.63 -10.32 20.02
CA SER A 78 -30.72 -10.77 18.63
C SER A 78 -29.40 -11.35 18.11
N LEU A 79 -28.30 -11.18 18.85
CA LEU A 79 -26.96 -11.69 18.53
C LEU A 79 -26.72 -12.98 19.32
N THR A 80 -27.00 -14.11 18.67
CA THR A 80 -26.97 -15.44 19.26
C THR A 80 -26.16 -16.39 18.36
N PRO A 81 -25.81 -17.59 18.84
CA PRO A 81 -25.18 -18.62 18.01
C PRO A 81 -26.02 -19.11 16.81
N THR A 82 -27.25 -18.62 16.64
CA THR A 82 -28.08 -18.91 15.46
C THR A 82 -28.17 -17.74 14.48
N SER A 83 -27.81 -16.52 14.92
CA SER A 83 -27.81 -15.33 14.06
C SER A 83 -26.41 -14.87 13.69
N PHE A 84 -25.38 -15.28 14.44
CA PHE A 84 -23.98 -15.19 14.08
C PHE A 84 -23.35 -16.59 14.20
N THR A 85 -22.99 -17.17 13.06
CA THR A 85 -22.49 -18.54 12.94
C THR A 85 -21.12 -18.60 12.26
N VAL A 86 -20.41 -19.69 12.48
CA VAL A 86 -19.25 -20.08 11.67
C VAL A 86 -19.37 -21.55 11.29
N ASP A 87 -19.20 -21.85 10.01
CA ASP A 87 -19.17 -23.20 9.46
C ASP A 87 -17.74 -23.52 9.07
N CYS A 88 -17.16 -24.58 9.65
CA CYS A 88 -15.80 -24.99 9.38
C CYS A 88 -15.61 -26.52 9.51
N PRO A 89 -15.37 -27.27 8.40
CA PRO A 89 -15.32 -26.80 7.01
C PRO A 89 -16.62 -26.14 6.55
N ALA A 90 -16.57 -25.33 5.49
CA ALA A 90 -17.75 -24.66 4.92
C ALA A 90 -18.94 -25.63 4.78
N GLY A 91 -20.09 -25.25 5.36
CA GLY A 91 -21.30 -26.09 5.46
C GLY A 91 -21.38 -27.02 6.67
N THR A 92 -20.35 -27.07 7.53
CA THR A 92 -20.32 -27.84 8.78
C THR A 92 -20.34 -26.89 9.98
N PRO A 93 -21.46 -26.73 10.70
CA PRO A 93 -21.58 -25.77 11.79
C PRO A 93 -20.60 -26.04 12.93
N VAL A 94 -19.96 -24.98 13.42
CA VAL A 94 -19.13 -25.01 14.63
C VAL A 94 -19.97 -24.54 15.81
N THR A 95 -19.90 -25.28 16.92
CA THR A 95 -20.52 -24.84 18.17
C THR A 95 -19.74 -23.65 18.73
N ALA A 96 -20.45 -22.57 19.07
CA ALA A 96 -19.84 -21.33 19.55
C ALA A 96 -20.76 -20.60 20.52
N THR A 97 -20.19 -19.63 21.23
CA THR A 97 -20.92 -18.61 21.99
C THR A 97 -20.79 -17.27 21.29
N VAL A 98 -21.78 -16.38 21.48
CA VAL A 98 -21.76 -15.02 20.92
C VAL A 98 -21.93 -14.03 22.06
N ALA A 99 -21.04 -13.03 22.11
CA ALA A 99 -21.12 -11.91 23.04
C ALA A 99 -21.19 -10.60 22.24
N TYR A 100 -21.90 -9.59 22.77
CA TYR A 100 -22.01 -8.27 22.16
C TYR A 100 -21.61 -7.17 23.15
N ASN A 101 -20.69 -6.30 22.74
CA ASN A 101 -20.34 -5.10 23.48
C ASN A 101 -21.05 -3.89 22.86
N ALA A 102 -22.06 -3.37 23.56
CA ALA A 102 -22.87 -2.25 23.08
C ALA A 102 -22.10 -0.92 22.99
N THR A 103 -21.01 -0.76 23.74
CA THR A 103 -20.19 0.47 23.72
C THR A 103 -19.35 0.54 22.46
N THR A 104 -18.72 -0.59 22.09
CA THR A 104 -17.88 -0.68 20.89
C THR A 104 -18.64 -1.15 19.65
N GLN A 105 -19.90 -1.56 19.82
CA GLN A 105 -20.75 -2.12 18.77
C GLN A 105 -20.15 -3.37 18.11
N VAL A 106 -19.34 -4.14 18.86
CA VAL A 106 -18.68 -5.37 18.38
C VAL A 106 -19.40 -6.60 18.90
N ALA A 107 -19.74 -7.52 17.99
CA ALA A 107 -20.12 -8.89 18.33
C ALA A 107 -18.93 -9.83 18.15
N THR A 108 -18.70 -10.71 19.10
CA THR A 108 -17.62 -11.71 19.09
C THR A 108 -18.22 -13.11 19.23
N LEU A 109 -17.92 -13.95 18.26
CA LEU A 109 -18.19 -15.38 18.25
C LEU A 109 -16.93 -16.12 18.72
N THR A 110 -17.11 -16.93 19.77
CA THR A 110 -16.05 -17.76 20.37
C THR A 110 -16.36 -19.22 20.09
N PRO A 111 -15.61 -19.90 19.19
CA PRO A 111 -15.70 -21.34 18.99
C PRO A 111 -15.49 -22.09 20.31
N SER A 112 -16.30 -23.11 20.58
CA SER A 112 -16.17 -23.91 21.81
C SER A 112 -14.96 -24.86 21.78
N GLN A 113 -14.39 -25.07 20.60
CA GLN A 113 -13.18 -25.85 20.35
C GLN A 113 -12.36 -25.16 19.25
N ALA A 114 -11.07 -25.49 19.17
CA ALA A 114 -10.23 -25.04 18.08
C ALA A 114 -10.83 -25.44 16.72
N LEU A 115 -10.83 -24.49 15.78
CA LEU A 115 -11.27 -24.70 14.41
C LEU A 115 -10.35 -25.73 13.71
N PRO A 116 -10.88 -26.52 12.75
CA PRO A 116 -10.07 -27.45 11.98
C PRO A 116 -8.91 -26.76 11.28
N ALA A 117 -7.74 -27.41 11.20
CA ALA A 117 -6.54 -26.87 10.56
C ALA A 117 -6.65 -26.82 9.03
N SER A 118 -5.99 -25.85 8.39
CA SER A 118 -5.91 -25.72 6.92
C SER A 118 -7.26 -25.80 6.19
N THR A 119 -8.30 -25.24 6.81
CA THR A 119 -9.70 -25.42 6.42
C THR A 119 -10.35 -24.09 6.09
N LEU A 120 -11.10 -24.04 4.98
CA LEU A 120 -11.95 -22.90 4.65
C LEU A 120 -13.16 -22.87 5.59
N CYS A 121 -13.24 -21.83 6.41
CA CYS A 121 -14.40 -21.53 7.24
C CYS A 121 -15.25 -20.40 6.60
N VAL A 122 -16.55 -20.41 6.86
CA VAL A 122 -17.49 -19.36 6.43
C VAL A 122 -18.23 -18.83 7.65
N ALA A 123 -18.11 -17.54 7.92
CA ALA A 123 -18.85 -16.86 8.96
C ALA A 123 -20.06 -16.14 8.35
N THR A 124 -21.21 -16.21 9.05
CA THR A 124 -22.46 -15.60 8.59
C THR A 124 -23.11 -14.83 9.73
N ILE A 125 -23.49 -13.58 9.46
CA ILE A 125 -24.44 -12.82 10.28
C ILE A 125 -25.74 -12.71 9.49
N THR A 126 -26.82 -13.23 10.05
CA THR A 126 -28.11 -13.31 9.35
C THR A 126 -28.90 -12.01 9.49
N THR A 127 -29.91 -11.83 8.63
CA THR A 127 -30.89 -10.74 8.75
C THR A 127 -31.73 -10.77 10.03
N ALA A 128 -31.61 -11.81 10.86
CA ALA A 128 -32.30 -11.91 12.14
C ALA A 128 -31.73 -11.00 13.24
N VAL A 129 -30.47 -10.54 13.10
CA VAL A 129 -29.90 -9.55 14.03
C VAL A 129 -30.60 -8.21 13.82
N LYS A 130 -30.91 -7.50 14.91
CA LYS A 130 -31.69 -6.25 14.88
C LYS A 130 -30.95 -5.13 15.57
N ASP A 131 -31.13 -3.90 15.09
CA ASP A 131 -30.71 -2.70 15.80
C ASP A 131 -31.58 -2.42 17.03
N SER A 132 -31.22 -1.41 17.83
CA SER A 132 -32.01 -0.97 18.99
C SER A 132 -33.45 -0.53 18.66
N MET A 133 -33.78 -0.27 17.39
CA MET A 133 -35.12 0.10 16.91
C MET A 133 -35.90 -1.07 16.28
N GLY A 134 -35.30 -2.27 16.21
CA GLY A 134 -35.92 -3.49 15.69
C GLY A 134 -35.71 -3.75 14.20
N LEU A 135 -34.92 -2.94 13.51
CA LEU A 135 -34.61 -3.09 12.08
C LEU A 135 -33.44 -4.05 11.88
N GLY A 136 -33.61 -5.07 11.02
CA GLY A 136 -32.58 -6.07 10.72
C GLY A 136 -31.60 -5.65 9.62
N LEU A 137 -30.53 -6.43 9.44
CA LEU A 137 -29.64 -6.25 8.27
C LEU A 137 -30.45 -6.35 6.97
N ALA A 138 -30.04 -5.60 5.94
CA ALA A 138 -30.69 -5.64 4.62
C ALA A 138 -30.52 -7.00 3.90
N SER A 139 -29.38 -7.67 4.14
CA SER A 139 -29.05 -9.01 3.65
C SER A 139 -28.17 -9.73 4.66
N ASN A 140 -28.04 -11.06 4.54
CA ASN A 140 -27.03 -11.78 5.31
C ASN A 140 -25.65 -11.22 4.95
N PHE A 141 -24.81 -11.02 5.96
CA PHE A 141 -23.42 -10.66 5.78
C PHE A 141 -22.59 -11.94 5.89
N VAL A 142 -21.85 -12.28 4.83
CA VAL A 142 -21.11 -13.54 4.72
C VAL A 142 -19.66 -13.23 4.35
N TRP A 143 -18.72 -13.84 5.04
CA TRP A 143 -17.30 -13.79 4.70
C TRP A 143 -16.61 -15.11 5.01
N SER A 144 -15.46 -15.33 4.40
CA SER A 144 -14.69 -16.55 4.57
C SER A 144 -13.24 -16.28 4.93
N PHE A 145 -12.62 -17.29 5.53
CA PHE A 145 -11.20 -17.30 5.88
C PHE A 145 -10.69 -18.74 5.91
N THR A 146 -9.39 -18.93 5.70
CA THR A 146 -8.75 -20.25 5.78
C THR A 146 -7.87 -20.33 7.01
N THR A 147 -8.09 -21.36 7.83
CA THR A 147 -7.30 -21.59 9.05
C THR A 147 -5.85 -22.01 8.74
N ALA A 148 -4.95 -21.72 9.66
CA ALA A 148 -3.57 -22.17 9.68
C ALA A 148 -3.46 -23.65 10.08
N ALA A 149 -2.24 -24.19 10.02
CA ALA A 149 -1.95 -25.55 10.47
C ALA A 149 -1.99 -25.71 11.99
N LEU A 150 -1.72 -24.63 12.75
CA LEU A 150 -1.52 -24.65 14.19
C LEU A 150 -2.33 -23.54 14.88
N ALA A 151 -2.52 -23.71 16.19
CA ALA A 151 -2.99 -22.65 17.07
C ALA A 151 -1.90 -21.59 17.25
N ASP A 152 -2.33 -20.36 17.51
CA ASP A 152 -1.42 -19.26 17.81
C ASP A 152 -1.17 -19.19 19.31
N ALA A 153 0.12 -19.26 19.66
CA ALA A 153 0.65 -19.15 21.01
C ALA A 153 1.60 -17.95 21.15
N THR A 154 1.73 -17.15 20.09
CA THR A 154 2.53 -15.93 20.09
C THR A 154 1.78 -14.88 20.89
N ARG A 155 2.48 -14.15 21.75
CA ARG A 155 1.86 -13.09 22.54
C ARG A 155 1.94 -11.76 21.80
N PRO A 156 0.90 -10.91 21.89
CA PRO A 156 0.97 -9.58 21.33
C PRO A 156 1.98 -8.72 22.09
N THR A 157 2.68 -7.86 21.34
CA THR A 157 3.58 -6.82 21.84
C THR A 157 3.09 -5.45 21.39
N VAL A 158 3.53 -4.39 22.07
CA VAL A 158 3.29 -3.00 21.62
C VAL A 158 4.51 -2.57 20.80
N VAL A 159 4.28 -2.18 19.55
CA VAL A 159 5.34 -1.80 18.59
C VAL A 159 5.52 -0.29 18.48
N LEU A 160 4.52 0.50 18.88
CA LEU A 160 4.56 1.95 18.85
C LEU A 160 3.73 2.52 20.01
N THR A 161 4.21 3.61 20.61
CA THR A 161 3.45 4.42 21.58
C THR A 161 3.53 5.90 21.20
N ALA A 162 2.44 6.64 21.39
CA ALA A 162 2.41 8.09 21.29
C ALA A 162 1.58 8.65 22.46
N PRO A 163 2.12 9.44 23.39
CA PRO A 163 3.52 9.88 23.45
C PRO A 163 4.49 8.71 23.54
N ALA A 164 5.68 8.90 22.96
CA ALA A 164 6.76 7.93 23.04
C ALA A 164 7.21 7.74 24.49
N ALA A 165 7.82 6.59 24.79
CA ALA A 165 8.35 6.31 26.12
C ALA A 165 9.42 7.35 26.52
N GLY A 166 9.16 8.06 27.61
CA GLY A 166 10.01 9.14 28.12
C GLY A 166 9.81 10.49 27.43
N GLU A 167 8.82 10.65 26.54
CA GLU A 167 8.57 11.92 25.86
C GLU A 167 8.31 13.04 26.87
N ALA A 168 9.03 14.15 26.70
CA ALA A 168 8.87 15.36 27.49
C ALA A 168 8.05 16.40 26.72
N SER A 169 7.49 17.37 27.44
CA SER A 169 6.70 18.46 26.85
C SER A 169 5.50 17.99 26.01
N VAL A 170 4.84 16.91 26.45
CA VAL A 170 3.61 16.42 25.81
C VAL A 170 2.46 17.41 26.02
N PRO A 171 1.77 17.87 24.98
CA PRO A 171 0.64 18.78 25.16
C PRO A 171 -0.46 18.22 26.07
N ILE A 172 -1.08 19.06 26.90
CA ILE A 172 -2.05 18.61 27.92
C ILE A 172 -3.36 18.01 27.35
N ASN A 173 -3.65 18.28 26.07
CA ASN A 173 -4.80 17.77 25.31
C ASN A 173 -4.44 16.58 24.40
N ARG A 174 -3.21 16.06 24.50
CA ARG A 174 -2.75 14.93 23.68
C ARG A 174 -3.47 13.63 24.06
N LYS A 175 -3.96 12.90 23.06
CA LYS A 175 -4.40 11.50 23.17
C LYS A 175 -3.22 10.56 23.38
N VAL A 176 -3.43 9.47 24.12
CA VAL A 176 -2.41 8.45 24.38
C VAL A 176 -2.72 7.20 23.57
N VAL A 177 -1.77 6.74 22.76
CA VAL A 177 -1.95 5.76 21.70
C VAL A 177 -0.93 4.63 21.83
N ALA A 178 -1.35 3.41 21.50
CA ALA A 178 -0.47 2.25 21.39
C ALA A 178 -0.87 1.37 20.19
N THR A 179 0.12 0.96 19.39
CA THR A 179 -0.06 0.03 18.26
C THR A 179 0.51 -1.33 18.60
N PHE A 180 -0.24 -2.41 18.29
CA PHE A 180 0.12 -3.79 18.61
C PHE A 180 0.76 -4.53 17.41
N SER A 181 1.57 -5.55 17.70
CA SER A 181 2.21 -6.40 16.68
C SER A 181 1.24 -7.24 15.86
N GLU A 182 0.03 -7.48 16.38
CA GLU A 182 -0.96 -8.40 15.82
C GLU A 182 -2.40 -7.95 16.17
N PRO A 183 -3.43 -8.53 15.54
CA PRO A 183 -4.82 -8.22 15.85
C PRO A 183 -5.21 -8.56 17.30
N MET A 184 -5.62 -7.53 18.05
CA MET A 184 -6.15 -7.68 19.41
C MET A 184 -7.64 -8.00 19.43
N ASN A 185 -8.08 -8.71 20.47
CA ASN A 185 -9.50 -8.84 20.79
C ASN A 185 -10.03 -7.48 21.30
N ALA A 186 -10.84 -6.80 20.48
CA ALA A 186 -11.38 -5.48 20.80
C ALA A 186 -12.13 -5.43 22.15
N ALA A 187 -12.76 -6.54 22.58
CA ALA A 187 -13.50 -6.59 23.84
C ALA A 187 -12.59 -6.53 25.08
N THR A 188 -11.31 -6.87 24.94
CA THR A 188 -10.33 -6.84 26.04
C THR A 188 -9.54 -5.52 26.09
N ILE A 189 -9.74 -4.63 25.13
CA ILE A 189 -9.15 -3.27 25.10
C ILE A 189 -10.19 -2.27 25.60
N SER A 190 -10.04 -1.81 26.83
CA SER A 190 -10.99 -0.91 27.49
C SER A 190 -10.30 -0.07 28.57
N GLY A 191 -11.05 0.80 29.27
CA GLY A 191 -10.53 1.62 30.37
C GLY A 191 -10.00 0.84 31.58
N THR A 192 -10.20 -0.49 31.66
CA THR A 192 -9.60 -1.33 32.70
C THR A 192 -8.26 -1.94 32.27
N SER A 193 -8.06 -2.15 30.96
CA SER A 193 -6.84 -2.72 30.41
C SER A 193 -5.88 -1.68 29.87
N PHE A 194 -6.35 -0.49 29.49
CA PHE A 194 -5.51 0.65 29.10
C PHE A 194 -5.83 1.85 30.00
N THR A 195 -4.87 2.21 30.86
CA THR A 195 -5.02 3.28 31.86
C THR A 195 -3.90 4.29 31.77
N VAL A 196 -4.20 5.54 32.15
CA VAL A 196 -3.22 6.62 32.34
C VAL A 196 -3.34 7.12 33.77
N ARG A 197 -2.21 7.24 34.48
CA ARG A 197 -2.15 7.68 35.89
C ARG A 197 -1.10 8.75 36.09
N ASN A 198 -1.39 9.72 36.94
CA ASN A 198 -0.36 10.63 37.44
C ASN A 198 0.70 9.81 38.18
N THR A 199 1.96 9.90 37.75
CA THR A 199 3.04 9.06 38.28
C THR A 199 3.33 9.36 39.75
N THR A 200 3.24 10.62 40.16
CA THR A 200 3.55 11.06 41.53
C THR A 200 2.39 10.77 42.49
N LEU A 201 1.16 11.08 42.08
CA LEU A 201 -0.03 10.96 42.94
C LEU A 201 -0.69 9.59 42.87
N GLY A 202 -0.40 8.79 41.85
CA GLY A 202 -1.04 7.49 41.58
C GLY A 202 -2.50 7.58 41.11
N VAL A 203 -3.04 8.79 40.97
CA VAL A 203 -4.44 9.06 40.59
C VAL A 203 -4.65 8.76 39.11
N ALA A 204 -5.73 8.04 38.79
CA ALA A 204 -6.12 7.75 37.41
C ALA A 204 -6.69 8.99 36.71
N VAL A 205 -6.33 9.16 35.44
CA VAL A 205 -6.91 10.16 34.54
C VAL A 205 -8.23 9.60 34.02
N ALA A 206 -9.29 10.40 34.04
CA ALA A 206 -10.55 10.03 33.40
C ALA A 206 -10.40 10.11 31.88
N GLY A 207 -10.93 9.13 31.17
CA GLY A 207 -10.87 9.10 29.72
C GLY A 207 -11.62 7.91 29.14
N THR A 208 -11.75 7.91 27.82
CA THR A 208 -12.35 6.82 27.05
C THR A 208 -11.26 6.07 26.29
N VAL A 209 -11.44 4.76 26.13
CA VAL A 209 -10.54 3.91 25.34
C VAL A 209 -11.30 3.41 24.12
N THR A 210 -10.72 3.60 22.94
CA THR A 210 -11.18 3.02 21.67
C THR A 210 -10.10 2.13 21.09
N TYR A 211 -10.48 1.21 20.20
CA TYR A 211 -9.56 0.32 19.48
C TYR A 211 -9.94 0.22 18.01
N SER A 212 -8.99 0.53 17.13
CA SER A 212 -9.10 0.35 15.68
C SER A 212 -8.51 -1.00 15.29
N ALA A 213 -9.38 -1.93 14.88
CA ALA A 213 -8.99 -3.29 14.51
C ALA A 213 -8.10 -3.34 13.25
N SER A 214 -8.38 -2.49 12.25
CA SER A 214 -7.60 -2.40 11.02
C SER A 214 -6.19 -1.87 11.27
N ALA A 215 -6.08 -0.88 12.15
CA ALA A 215 -4.81 -0.26 12.51
C ALA A 215 -4.03 -1.03 13.57
N ARG A 216 -4.71 -1.91 14.32
CA ARG A 216 -4.20 -2.52 15.56
C ARG A 216 -3.79 -1.46 16.58
N THR A 217 -4.57 -0.39 16.68
CA THR A 217 -4.23 0.79 17.49
C THR A 217 -5.29 1.03 18.56
N ALA A 218 -4.86 1.10 19.83
CA ALA A 218 -5.70 1.54 20.94
C ALA A 218 -5.43 3.00 21.28
N THR A 219 -6.48 3.76 21.56
CA THR A 219 -6.41 5.19 21.86
C THR A 219 -7.16 5.51 23.15
N PHE A 220 -6.44 6.02 24.14
CA PHE A 220 -6.99 6.64 25.34
C PHE A 220 -7.16 8.15 25.09
N THR A 221 -8.40 8.62 25.14
CA THR A 221 -8.75 10.05 25.02
C THR A 221 -9.09 10.60 26.41
N PRO A 222 -8.25 11.48 26.99
CA PRO A 222 -8.56 12.16 28.25
C PRO A 222 -9.90 12.91 28.14
N SER A 223 -10.75 12.81 29.16
CA SER A 223 -12.06 13.46 29.18
C SER A 223 -12.16 14.52 30.29
N THR A 224 -12.94 15.56 30.02
CA THR A 224 -13.22 16.60 31.02
C THR A 224 -14.09 16.05 32.15
N PRO A 225 -13.88 16.49 33.42
CA PRO A 225 -13.03 17.62 33.85
C PRO A 225 -11.54 17.28 34.06
N ALA A 226 -11.11 16.02 33.95
CA ALA A 226 -9.72 15.61 34.18
C ALA A 226 -8.91 15.58 32.88
N THR A 227 -8.47 16.75 32.40
CA THR A 227 -7.40 16.82 31.40
C THR A 227 -6.07 16.39 32.03
N LEU A 228 -5.06 16.12 31.21
CA LEU A 228 -3.71 15.98 31.73
C LEU A 228 -3.29 17.32 32.36
N ALA A 229 -2.78 17.30 33.58
CA ALA A 229 -2.29 18.49 34.26
C ALA A 229 -0.98 18.94 33.60
N ALA A 230 -0.70 20.24 33.64
CA ALA A 230 0.53 20.81 33.10
C ALA A 230 1.77 20.34 33.88
N SER A 231 2.91 20.23 33.18
CA SER A 231 4.22 19.93 33.78
C SER A 231 4.23 18.73 34.72
N THR A 232 3.47 17.69 34.37
CA THR A 232 3.16 16.54 35.23
C THR A 232 3.60 15.25 34.56
N ALA A 233 4.25 14.37 35.32
CA ALA A 233 4.60 13.04 34.86
C ALA A 233 3.38 12.10 34.92
N TYR A 234 3.18 11.36 33.83
CA TYR A 234 2.13 10.36 33.70
C TYR A 234 2.74 9.00 33.32
N THR A 235 2.11 7.95 33.83
CA THR A 235 2.39 6.56 33.48
C THR A 235 1.19 6.00 32.76
N ALA A 236 1.40 5.51 31.55
CA ALA A 236 0.41 4.75 30.80
C ALA A 236 0.71 3.26 30.92
N THR A 237 -0.34 2.46 31.08
CA THR A 237 -0.25 1.01 31.29
C THR A 237 -1.29 0.30 30.44
N ILE A 238 -0.82 -0.64 29.62
CA ILE A 238 -1.65 -1.69 29.04
C ILE A 238 -1.41 -2.98 29.79
N THR A 239 -2.44 -3.57 30.37
CA THR A 239 -2.32 -4.73 31.24
C THR A 239 -2.35 -6.05 30.48
N THR A 240 -1.97 -7.14 31.14
CA THR A 240 -2.12 -8.52 30.61
C THR A 240 -3.56 -8.94 30.37
N ALA A 241 -4.56 -8.16 30.82
CA ALA A 241 -5.95 -8.41 30.48
C ALA A 241 -6.24 -8.15 29.00
N ALA A 242 -5.41 -7.36 28.31
CA ALA A 242 -5.45 -7.25 26.86
C ALA A 242 -4.93 -8.54 26.22
N THR A 243 -5.76 -9.16 25.38
CA THR A 243 -5.43 -10.41 24.68
C THR A 243 -5.58 -10.25 23.17
N ASP A 244 -4.83 -11.03 22.42
CA ASP A 244 -5.08 -11.22 20.98
C ASP A 244 -6.40 -11.99 20.73
N LEU A 245 -6.68 -12.27 19.46
CA LEU A 245 -7.82 -13.10 19.03
C LEU A 245 -7.67 -14.58 19.38
N ALA A 246 -6.45 -15.05 19.67
CA ALA A 246 -6.14 -16.42 20.04
C ALA A 246 -6.24 -16.66 21.57
N GLY A 247 -6.43 -15.59 22.35
CA GLY A 247 -6.52 -15.59 23.80
C GLY A 247 -5.17 -15.41 24.51
N ASN A 248 -4.07 -15.14 23.79
CA ASN A 248 -2.79 -14.91 24.43
C ASN A 248 -2.76 -13.51 25.05
N ALA A 249 -2.49 -13.46 26.36
CA ALA A 249 -2.28 -12.21 27.07
C ALA A 249 -1.02 -11.46 26.59
N LEU A 250 -1.08 -10.13 26.62
CA LEU A 250 0.02 -9.23 26.28
C LEU A 250 1.35 -9.68 26.89
N ALA A 251 2.40 -9.73 26.07
CA ALA A 251 3.77 -9.97 26.54
C ALA A 251 4.26 -8.78 27.39
N GLY A 252 3.93 -7.57 26.95
CA GLY A 252 4.31 -6.32 27.61
C GLY A 252 5.82 -6.08 27.63
N ASN A 253 6.26 -5.18 28.50
CA ASN A 253 7.68 -4.88 28.74
C ASN A 253 8.08 -5.05 30.23
N ALA A 254 7.13 -5.44 31.09
CA ALA A 254 7.35 -5.67 32.52
C ALA A 254 7.66 -7.14 32.88
N ALA A 255 7.66 -8.06 31.90
CA ALA A 255 7.99 -9.47 32.10
C ALA A 255 9.06 -9.92 31.10
N VAL A 256 9.84 -10.95 31.47
CA VAL A 256 10.80 -11.59 30.56
C VAL A 256 10.05 -12.52 29.61
N LEU A 257 10.31 -12.42 28.31
CA LEU A 257 9.72 -13.29 27.30
C LEU A 257 10.06 -14.77 27.61
N PRO A 258 9.12 -15.72 27.40
CA PRO A 258 7.80 -15.60 26.78
C PRO A 258 6.64 -15.31 27.76
N GLY A 259 6.93 -14.80 28.97
CA GLY A 259 5.91 -14.48 29.97
C GLY A 259 4.97 -13.36 29.53
N SER A 260 3.75 -13.35 30.07
CA SER A 260 2.85 -12.21 29.95
C SER A 260 3.22 -11.13 30.96
N GLY A 261 3.13 -9.87 30.56
CA GLY A 261 3.42 -8.71 31.38
C GLY A 261 2.66 -7.49 30.92
N ASN A 262 2.56 -6.50 31.81
CA ASN A 262 2.03 -5.21 31.42
C ASN A 262 3.01 -4.51 30.48
N HIS A 263 2.49 -3.72 29.55
CA HIS A 263 3.27 -2.72 28.84
C HIS A 263 3.13 -1.39 29.57
N VAL A 264 4.23 -0.86 30.10
CA VAL A 264 4.26 0.37 30.90
C VAL A 264 5.24 1.35 30.28
N TRP A 265 4.79 2.59 30.11
CA TRP A 265 5.65 3.70 29.69
C TRP A 265 5.24 4.98 30.41
N SER A 266 6.11 5.97 30.37
CA SER A 266 5.86 7.27 31.00
C SER A 266 6.10 8.41 30.02
N PHE A 267 5.49 9.55 30.30
CA PHE A 267 5.70 10.80 29.58
C PHE A 267 5.45 11.98 30.52
N THR A 268 5.96 13.16 30.18
CA THR A 268 5.78 14.39 30.97
C THR A 268 5.10 15.46 30.13
N THR A 269 4.05 16.07 30.68
CA THR A 269 3.29 17.10 29.96
C THR A 269 4.00 18.45 29.90
N ALA A 270 3.68 19.24 28.87
CA ALA A 270 4.04 20.63 28.72
C ALA A 270 3.23 21.54 29.65
N ALA A 271 3.54 22.84 29.62
CA ALA A 271 2.81 23.86 30.36
C ALA A 271 1.40 24.14 29.79
N GLY A 272 1.14 23.77 28.52
CA GLY A 272 -0.08 24.09 27.81
C GLY A 272 -0.50 23.02 26.80
N GLY A 273 -1.64 23.26 26.15
CA GLY A 273 -2.15 22.41 25.08
C GLY A 273 -1.54 22.76 23.74
N ASP A 274 -1.67 21.83 22.81
CA ASP A 274 -1.33 22.07 21.41
C ASP A 274 -2.54 22.67 20.73
N THR A 275 -2.31 23.81 20.08
CA THR A 275 -3.30 24.58 19.34
C THR A 275 -2.86 24.81 17.90
N THR A 276 -1.74 24.19 17.50
CA THR A 276 -1.18 24.31 16.16
C THR A 276 -1.95 23.37 15.25
N ALA A 277 -2.46 23.89 14.14
CA ALA A 277 -3.08 23.03 13.14
C ALA A 277 -2.00 22.19 12.43
N PRO A 278 -2.26 20.90 12.17
CA PRO A 278 -1.36 20.10 11.34
C PRO A 278 -1.29 20.67 9.92
N THR A 279 -0.19 20.39 9.23
CA THR A 279 0.00 20.74 7.82
C THR A 279 0.32 19.49 6.99
N VAL A 280 0.12 19.58 5.67
CA VAL A 280 0.48 18.52 4.73
C VAL A 280 1.84 18.86 4.12
N SER A 281 2.87 18.12 4.51
CA SER A 281 4.27 18.35 4.14
C SER A 281 4.62 17.81 2.75
N ALA A 282 3.94 16.75 2.29
CA ALA A 282 4.10 16.19 0.96
C ALA A 282 2.79 15.57 0.45
N ILE A 283 2.62 15.53 -0.87
CA ILE A 283 1.50 14.86 -1.55
C ILE A 283 2.01 14.03 -2.72
N SER A 284 1.32 12.93 -3.01
CA SER A 284 1.52 12.12 -4.20
C SER A 284 0.16 11.71 -4.77
N PRO A 285 -0.10 11.85 -6.08
CA PRO A 285 0.70 12.59 -7.05
C PRO A 285 0.89 14.06 -6.67
N THR A 286 1.91 14.70 -7.25
CA THR A 286 2.09 16.16 -7.14
C THR A 286 0.94 16.92 -7.81
N ASP A 287 0.69 18.14 -7.36
CA ASP A 287 -0.46 18.93 -7.84
C ASP A 287 -0.32 19.27 -9.33
N GLY A 288 -1.38 18.99 -10.10
CA GLY A 288 -1.42 19.17 -11.55
C GLY A 288 -0.66 18.09 -12.34
N ALA A 289 -0.13 17.05 -11.70
CA ALA A 289 0.61 16.01 -12.40
C ALA A 289 -0.26 15.26 -13.42
N SER A 290 0.28 15.04 -14.62
CA SER A 290 -0.41 14.40 -15.74
C SER A 290 0.23 13.09 -16.15
N GLY A 291 -0.53 12.18 -16.76
CA GLY A 291 0.01 10.88 -17.18
C GLY A 291 0.24 9.92 -16.01
N ILE A 292 -0.40 10.15 -14.86
CA ILE A 292 -0.30 9.29 -13.69
C ILE A 292 -0.85 7.91 -14.03
N CYS A 293 -0.13 6.86 -13.69
CA CYS A 293 -0.60 5.50 -13.90
C CYS A 293 -1.92 5.21 -13.15
N THR A 294 -2.80 4.39 -13.72
CA THR A 294 -4.17 4.22 -13.23
C THR A 294 -4.24 3.58 -11.84
N THR A 295 -3.28 2.73 -11.49
CA THR A 295 -3.23 2.03 -10.19
C THR A 295 -2.42 2.77 -9.12
N LYS A 296 -2.15 4.07 -9.34
CA LYS A 296 -1.37 4.88 -8.39
C LYS A 296 -2.06 4.95 -7.03
N ILE A 297 -1.26 4.85 -5.96
CA ILE A 297 -1.72 5.18 -4.60
C ILE A 297 -1.62 6.68 -4.42
N VAL A 298 -2.71 7.31 -3.99
CA VAL A 298 -2.73 8.73 -3.64
C VAL A 298 -2.33 8.85 -2.18
N SER A 299 -1.42 9.74 -1.81
CA SER A 299 -0.96 9.89 -0.43
C SER A 299 -0.71 11.34 -0.03
N ALA A 300 -0.70 11.56 1.28
CA ALA A 300 -0.36 12.81 1.92
C ALA A 300 0.44 12.55 3.20
N THR A 301 1.58 13.22 3.34
CA THR A 301 2.40 13.19 4.55
C THR A 301 2.04 14.40 5.41
N PHE A 302 1.80 14.19 6.70
CA PHE A 302 1.49 15.26 7.65
C PHE A 302 2.75 15.77 8.35
N SER A 303 2.67 16.95 8.98
CA SER A 303 3.77 17.54 9.76
C SER A 303 3.91 16.96 11.17
N GLU A 304 2.93 16.19 11.62
CA GLU A 304 2.85 15.67 12.98
C GLU A 304 1.94 14.42 13.05
N PRO A 305 1.94 13.68 14.19
CA PRO A 305 1.08 12.52 14.36
C PRO A 305 -0.40 12.88 14.32
N MET A 306 -1.12 12.28 13.38
CA MET A 306 -2.56 12.46 13.20
C MET A 306 -3.38 11.47 14.03
N ASP A 307 -4.61 11.87 14.37
CA ASP A 307 -5.65 10.97 14.87
C ASP A 307 -6.24 10.18 13.70
N GLU A 308 -5.79 8.94 13.56
CA GLU A 308 -6.23 8.01 12.52
C GLU A 308 -7.75 7.85 12.46
N ALA A 309 -8.47 7.95 13.59
CA ALA A 309 -9.93 7.82 13.60
C ALA A 309 -10.65 8.94 12.83
N THR A 310 -9.94 10.02 12.50
CA THR A 310 -10.45 11.14 11.69
C THR A 310 -10.00 11.07 10.23
N ILE A 311 -9.21 10.06 9.85
CA ILE A 311 -8.70 9.87 8.49
C ILE A 311 -9.42 8.67 7.87
N ASP A 312 -10.46 8.94 7.10
CA ASP A 312 -11.27 7.93 6.43
C ASP A 312 -11.72 8.39 5.04
N ALA A 313 -12.57 7.62 4.37
CA ALA A 313 -13.07 7.94 3.03
C ALA A 313 -13.97 9.19 2.98
N THR A 314 -14.41 9.73 4.12
CA THR A 314 -15.18 10.98 4.21
C THR A 314 -14.28 12.21 4.37
N THR A 315 -13.09 12.05 4.93
CA THR A 315 -12.14 13.15 5.15
C THR A 315 -10.96 13.16 4.18
N PHE A 316 -10.59 12.01 3.63
CA PHE A 316 -9.65 11.87 2.50
C PHE A 316 -10.41 11.36 1.27
N ARG A 317 -10.83 12.31 0.43
CA ARG A 317 -11.70 12.06 -0.72
C ARG A 317 -10.95 12.21 -2.03
N VAL A 318 -11.18 11.31 -2.96
CA VAL A 318 -10.80 11.47 -4.37
C VAL A 318 -12.07 11.51 -5.21
N THR A 319 -12.18 12.47 -6.13
CA THR A 319 -13.38 12.67 -6.96
C THR A 319 -13.03 12.78 -8.45
N ASP A 320 -13.88 12.22 -9.32
CA ASP A 320 -13.90 12.48 -10.77
C ASP A 320 -15.06 13.43 -11.05
N ASN A 321 -14.77 14.67 -11.43
CA ASN A 321 -15.79 15.70 -11.70
C ASN A 321 -16.84 15.83 -10.57
N GLY A 322 -16.39 15.78 -9.32
CA GLY A 322 -17.23 15.87 -8.12
C GLY A 322 -17.92 14.56 -7.71
N VAL A 323 -17.82 13.50 -8.51
CA VAL A 323 -18.31 12.15 -8.15
C VAL A 323 -17.23 11.43 -7.34
N PRO A 324 -17.52 10.94 -6.11
CA PRO A 324 -16.55 10.19 -5.32
C PRO A 324 -16.06 8.92 -6.01
N VAL A 325 -14.75 8.72 -6.03
CA VAL A 325 -14.11 7.46 -6.41
C VAL A 325 -14.13 6.54 -5.20
N ALA A 326 -14.57 5.29 -5.39
CA ALA A 326 -14.51 4.29 -4.34
C ALA A 326 -13.05 3.88 -4.07
N GLY A 327 -12.65 3.93 -2.80
CA GLY A 327 -11.31 3.57 -2.36
C GLY A 327 -11.26 3.26 -0.87
N THR A 328 -10.18 2.63 -0.46
CA THR A 328 -9.82 2.44 0.95
C THR A 328 -8.85 3.52 1.37
N VAL A 329 -9.03 4.02 2.59
CA VAL A 329 -8.13 4.99 3.22
C VAL A 329 -7.42 4.33 4.39
N SER A 330 -6.12 4.59 4.52
CA SER A 330 -5.30 4.14 5.64
C SER A 330 -4.35 5.26 6.08
N TYR A 331 -3.83 5.14 7.30
CA TYR A 331 -2.82 6.04 7.83
C TYR A 331 -1.70 5.22 8.50
N ASP A 332 -0.46 5.48 8.10
CA ASP A 332 0.73 4.93 8.77
C ASP A 332 1.26 5.96 9.77
N ALA A 333 1.06 5.67 11.05
CA ALA A 333 1.46 6.56 12.14
C ALA A 333 2.98 6.73 12.27
N MET A 334 3.78 5.77 11.77
CA MET A 334 5.24 5.83 11.86
C MET A 334 5.84 6.78 10.82
N SER A 335 5.31 6.75 9.60
CA SER A 335 5.70 7.66 8.51
C SER A 335 4.84 8.91 8.41
N GLN A 336 3.76 9.01 9.20
CA GLN A 336 2.75 10.08 9.15
C GLN A 336 2.10 10.24 7.77
N VAL A 337 1.91 9.12 7.06
CA VAL A 337 1.38 9.10 5.69
C VAL A 337 -0.04 8.55 5.68
N ALA A 338 -1.01 9.36 5.25
CA ALA A 338 -2.30 8.84 4.82
C ALA A 338 -2.25 8.41 3.36
N SER A 339 -2.92 7.32 3.03
CA SER A 339 -3.01 6.77 1.68
C SER A 339 -4.46 6.49 1.29
N PHE A 340 -4.78 6.71 0.02
CA PHE A 340 -6.02 6.31 -0.63
C PHE A 340 -5.68 5.34 -1.76
N VAL A 341 -6.29 4.16 -1.72
CA VAL A 341 -6.15 3.12 -2.75
C VAL A 341 -7.51 2.87 -3.41
N PRO A 342 -7.65 3.06 -4.73
CA PRO A 342 -8.91 2.73 -5.42
C PRO A 342 -9.29 1.26 -5.21
N THR A 343 -10.57 0.97 -4.99
CA THR A 343 -11.02 -0.42 -4.83
C THR A 343 -11.11 -1.19 -6.14
N SER A 344 -11.15 -0.49 -7.27
CA SER A 344 -11.11 -1.10 -8.61
C SER A 344 -9.73 -1.70 -8.88
N ALA A 345 -9.68 -2.95 -9.36
CA ALA A 345 -8.42 -3.61 -9.74
C ALA A 345 -7.68 -2.89 -10.89
N SER A 346 -8.40 -2.19 -11.77
CA SER A 346 -7.80 -1.34 -12.81
C SER A 346 -7.39 0.05 -12.30
N GLY A 347 -7.69 0.36 -11.03
CA GLY A 347 -7.43 1.64 -10.40
C GLY A 347 -8.42 2.73 -10.82
N PHE A 348 -7.90 3.95 -10.93
CA PHE A 348 -8.59 5.12 -11.46
C PHE A 348 -8.93 4.96 -12.94
N ALA A 349 -10.01 5.61 -13.39
CA ALA A 349 -10.34 5.65 -14.81
C ALA A 349 -9.21 6.32 -15.62
N ALA A 350 -8.92 5.78 -16.81
CA ALA A 350 -7.86 6.26 -17.69
C ALA A 350 -8.17 7.63 -18.32
N ASN A 351 -7.13 8.46 -18.51
CA ASN A 351 -7.21 9.78 -19.15
C ASN A 351 -8.25 10.71 -18.51
N LYS A 352 -8.37 10.66 -17.17
CA LYS A 352 -9.31 11.45 -16.38
C LYS A 352 -8.59 12.31 -15.37
N SER A 353 -9.18 13.47 -15.07
CA SER A 353 -8.72 14.35 -14.02
C SER A 353 -9.46 14.06 -12.73
N PHE A 354 -8.70 13.91 -11.66
CA PHE A 354 -9.19 13.66 -10.32
C PHE A 354 -8.83 14.82 -9.41
N VAL A 355 -9.72 15.11 -8.47
CA VAL A 355 -9.49 16.09 -7.40
C VAL A 355 -9.46 15.35 -6.08
N VAL A 356 -8.39 15.58 -5.33
CA VAL A 356 -8.21 15.05 -3.99
C VAL A 356 -8.50 16.15 -2.97
N THR A 357 -9.16 15.79 -1.88
CA THR A 357 -9.49 16.71 -0.78
C THR A 357 -9.23 16.02 0.55
N LEU A 358 -8.37 16.64 1.36
CA LEU A 358 -8.29 16.40 2.80
C LEU A 358 -9.11 17.48 3.50
N ALA A 359 -10.21 17.06 4.12
CA ALA A 359 -11.16 17.96 4.76
C ALA A 359 -10.58 18.55 6.06
N SER A 360 -10.84 19.82 6.27
CA SER A 360 -10.56 20.58 7.49
C SER A 360 -11.82 20.73 8.37
N GLY A 361 -11.70 21.50 9.45
CA GLY A 361 -12.83 21.85 10.31
C GLY A 361 -13.27 20.74 11.27
N SER A 362 -14.48 20.87 11.81
CA SER A 362 -14.96 20.05 12.93
C SER A 362 -15.13 18.56 12.59
N ILE A 363 -15.34 18.22 11.32
CA ILE A 363 -15.46 16.85 10.81
C ILE A 363 -14.24 16.44 9.96
N GLY A 364 -13.22 17.29 9.86
CA GLY A 364 -12.02 17.04 9.05
C GLY A 364 -11.00 16.15 9.75
N VAL A 365 -9.86 15.95 9.08
CA VAL A 365 -8.70 15.26 9.66
C VAL A 365 -8.10 16.11 10.78
N LYS A 366 -7.71 15.46 11.89
CA LYS A 366 -7.19 16.12 13.09
C LYS A 366 -5.92 15.45 13.59
N ASP A 367 -5.10 16.24 14.27
CA ASP A 367 -3.98 15.72 15.05
C ASP A 367 -4.44 14.99 16.34
N LEU A 368 -3.49 14.40 17.07
CA LEU A 368 -3.77 13.75 18.37
C LEU A 368 -4.15 14.73 19.49
N ALA A 369 -4.05 16.04 19.29
CA ALA A 369 -4.48 17.08 20.21
C ALA A 369 -5.88 17.63 19.89
N GLY A 370 -6.46 17.22 18.77
CA GLY A 370 -7.78 17.59 18.28
C GLY A 370 -7.81 18.81 17.37
N ASN A 371 -6.66 19.34 16.94
CA ASN A 371 -6.62 20.44 15.98
C ASN A 371 -6.85 19.89 14.56
N ALA A 372 -7.77 20.51 13.83
CA ALA A 372 -7.98 20.20 12.42
C ALA A 372 -6.97 20.93 11.54
N LEU A 373 -6.83 20.50 10.28
CA LEU A 373 -6.17 21.33 9.25
C LEU A 373 -6.75 22.75 9.27
N ALA A 374 -5.91 23.76 9.03
CA ALA A 374 -6.35 25.16 9.01
C ALA A 374 -7.33 25.47 7.86
N SER A 375 -7.20 24.75 6.75
CA SER A 375 -8.09 24.78 5.59
C SER A 375 -8.03 23.44 4.87
N ASP A 376 -9.03 23.16 4.02
CA ASP A 376 -9.01 21.96 3.18
C ASP A 376 -7.73 21.94 2.35
N ARG A 377 -7.05 20.79 2.31
CA ARG A 377 -5.96 20.58 1.38
C ARG A 377 -6.52 19.94 0.12
N VAL A 378 -6.52 20.71 -0.97
CA VAL A 378 -7.02 20.28 -2.28
C VAL A 378 -5.87 20.23 -3.29
N TRP A 379 -5.81 19.19 -4.11
CA TRP A 379 -4.91 19.11 -5.27
C TRP A 379 -5.51 18.23 -6.36
N GLY A 380 -5.03 18.36 -7.60
CA GLY A 380 -5.50 17.59 -8.74
C GLY A 380 -4.41 16.73 -9.38
N PHE A 381 -4.81 15.67 -10.08
CA PHE A 381 -3.94 14.93 -10.99
C PHE A 381 -4.74 14.34 -12.16
N THR A 382 -4.06 14.07 -13.27
CA THR A 382 -4.65 13.45 -14.46
C THR A 382 -3.99 12.12 -14.74
N THR A 383 -4.79 11.06 -14.83
CA THR A 383 -4.31 9.73 -15.17
C THR A 383 -3.92 9.64 -16.64
N GLY A 384 -2.94 8.79 -16.95
CA GLY A 384 -2.71 8.26 -18.29
C GLY A 384 -3.62 7.06 -18.58
N SER A 385 -3.20 6.20 -19.50
CA SER A 385 -3.95 5.00 -19.89
C SER A 385 -3.42 3.68 -19.33
N GLN A 386 -2.29 3.71 -18.63
CA GLN A 386 -1.55 2.51 -18.22
C GLN A 386 -1.55 2.33 -16.70
N PRO A 387 -1.54 1.09 -16.18
CA PRO A 387 -1.29 0.82 -14.77
C PRO A 387 0.17 1.11 -14.42
N CYS A 388 0.46 1.24 -13.13
CA CYS A 388 1.82 1.51 -12.67
C CYS A 388 2.69 0.28 -12.94
N ALA A 389 3.90 0.48 -13.45
CA ALA A 389 4.84 -0.60 -13.63
C ALA A 389 5.26 -1.19 -12.27
N ALA A 390 5.28 -2.51 -12.19
CA ALA A 390 5.86 -3.21 -11.05
C ALA A 390 7.38 -3.29 -11.21
N GLY A 391 8.12 -3.09 -10.11
CA GLY A 391 9.56 -3.36 -10.09
C GLY A 391 9.84 -4.85 -10.31
N VAL A 392 11.01 -5.16 -10.87
CA VAL A 392 11.47 -6.55 -11.06
C VAL A 392 12.61 -6.87 -10.11
N ASN A 393 12.54 -8.04 -9.48
CA ASN A 393 13.59 -8.52 -8.58
C ASN A 393 14.76 -9.09 -9.38
N LEU A 394 15.90 -8.40 -9.33
CA LEU A 394 17.14 -8.79 -9.99
C LEU A 394 17.89 -9.92 -9.25
N ARG A 395 17.51 -10.28 -8.02
CA ARG A 395 18.11 -11.38 -7.24
C ARG A 395 19.64 -11.27 -7.25
N THR A 396 20.38 -12.36 -7.50
CA THR A 396 21.86 -12.34 -7.43
C THR A 396 22.52 -11.54 -8.56
N ILE A 397 21.86 -11.32 -9.72
CA ILE A 397 22.43 -10.46 -10.77
C ILE A 397 22.45 -8.97 -10.36
N ALA A 398 21.75 -8.60 -9.28
CA ALA A 398 21.71 -7.22 -8.78
C ALA A 398 23.09 -6.65 -8.40
N SER A 399 24.08 -7.47 -8.00
CA SER A 399 25.41 -6.95 -7.63
C SER A 399 26.32 -6.67 -8.84
N PHE A 400 25.94 -7.12 -10.04
CA PHE A 400 26.78 -7.02 -11.24
C PHE A 400 26.57 -5.70 -11.97
N GLY A 401 27.68 -5.01 -12.25
CA GLY A 401 27.70 -3.88 -13.19
C GLY A 401 27.66 -4.35 -14.64
N ALA A 402 28.34 -5.45 -14.95
CA ALA A 402 28.31 -6.07 -16.27
C ALA A 402 28.38 -7.61 -16.23
N PHE A 403 27.61 -8.26 -17.10
CA PHE A 403 27.58 -9.72 -17.21
C PHE A 403 27.49 -10.17 -18.67
N GLY A 404 28.44 -10.98 -19.14
CA GLY A 404 28.65 -11.30 -20.55
C GLY A 404 28.18 -12.68 -21.00
N GLY A 405 27.08 -13.20 -20.46
CA GLY A 405 26.54 -14.51 -20.80
C GLY A 405 27.62 -15.61 -20.82
N ALA A 406 27.59 -16.44 -21.86
CA ALA A 406 28.61 -17.47 -22.13
C ALA A 406 29.69 -17.01 -23.14
N ALA A 407 29.69 -15.73 -23.53
CA ALA A 407 30.62 -15.19 -24.53
C ALA A 407 31.69 -14.25 -23.94
N GLY A 408 31.59 -13.92 -22.65
CA GLY A 408 32.58 -13.11 -21.94
C GLY A 408 32.33 -11.60 -21.99
N VAL A 409 33.27 -10.85 -21.43
CA VAL A 409 33.22 -9.39 -21.35
C VAL A 409 34.52 -8.80 -21.88
N THR A 410 34.43 -7.87 -22.82
CA THR A 410 35.59 -7.31 -23.52
C THR A 410 35.66 -5.81 -23.31
N ASN A 411 36.83 -5.32 -22.89
CA ASN A 411 37.19 -3.92 -22.91
C ASN A 411 38.26 -3.65 -23.98
N GLN A 412 38.10 -2.54 -24.69
CA GLN A 412 39.10 -2.04 -25.67
C GLN A 412 39.51 -0.58 -25.40
N GLY A 413 39.18 -0.03 -24.22
CA GLY A 413 39.56 1.32 -23.80
C GLY A 413 40.48 1.32 -22.58
N ILE A 414 41.13 2.43 -22.32
CA ILE A 414 42.08 2.60 -21.19
C ILE A 414 41.46 3.28 -19.97
N ASN A 415 40.23 3.81 -20.11
CA ASN A 415 39.51 4.54 -19.07
C ASN A 415 38.20 3.83 -18.66
N THR A 416 38.10 2.52 -18.93
CA THR A 416 36.91 1.76 -18.56
C THR A 416 36.92 1.45 -17.07
N VAL A 417 35.82 1.71 -16.38
CA VAL A 417 35.62 1.41 -14.97
C VAL A 417 34.24 0.75 -14.80
N VAL A 418 34.21 -0.44 -14.23
CA VAL A 418 32.96 -1.14 -13.88
C VAL A 418 32.76 -1.07 -12.38
N GLY A 419 31.75 -0.32 -11.93
CA GLY A 419 31.26 -0.35 -10.55
C GLY A 419 30.34 -1.54 -10.32
N GLY A 420 30.62 -2.32 -9.27
CA GLY A 420 29.95 -3.59 -9.00
C GLY A 420 30.70 -4.79 -9.59
N ASP A 421 30.10 -5.97 -9.50
CA ASP A 421 30.72 -7.21 -9.94
C ASP A 421 30.75 -7.32 -11.48
N LEU A 422 31.71 -8.09 -11.99
CA LEU A 422 31.84 -8.45 -13.40
C LEU A 422 31.70 -9.97 -13.56
N GLY A 423 30.92 -10.44 -14.53
CA GLY A 423 30.67 -11.88 -14.65
C GLY A 423 30.53 -12.46 -16.05
N THR A 424 30.81 -13.75 -16.17
CA THR A 424 30.45 -14.61 -17.31
C THR A 424 30.40 -16.06 -16.86
N THR A 425 29.56 -16.89 -17.49
CA THR A 425 29.60 -18.34 -17.28
C THR A 425 30.71 -19.03 -18.08
N ALA A 426 31.40 -18.28 -18.95
CA ALA A 426 32.54 -18.77 -19.72
C ALA A 426 33.85 -18.78 -18.91
N ALA A 427 34.89 -19.37 -19.49
CA ALA A 427 36.23 -19.32 -18.94
C ALA A 427 36.71 -17.87 -18.75
N CYS A 428 37.46 -17.60 -17.68
CA CYS A 428 38.00 -16.26 -17.40
C CYS A 428 38.87 -15.69 -18.52
N THR A 429 39.38 -16.52 -19.44
CA THR A 429 40.10 -16.07 -20.63
C THR A 429 39.23 -15.29 -21.63
N LEU A 430 37.89 -15.35 -21.50
CA LEU A 430 36.96 -14.52 -22.27
C LEU A 430 36.60 -13.21 -21.56
N ILE A 431 37.16 -12.95 -20.38
CA ILE A 431 37.24 -11.59 -19.83
C ILE A 431 38.56 -10.99 -20.34
N THR A 432 38.48 -9.89 -21.07
CA THR A 432 39.65 -9.27 -21.70
C THR A 432 39.67 -7.76 -21.51
N GLY A 433 40.86 -7.22 -21.22
CA GLY A 433 41.06 -5.79 -20.97
C GLY A 433 40.57 -5.32 -19.60
N PHE A 434 40.59 -6.18 -18.59
CA PHE A 434 40.18 -5.79 -17.24
C PHE A 434 41.17 -6.22 -16.17
N HIS A 435 41.15 -5.58 -15.02
CA HIS A 435 41.74 -6.06 -13.78
C HIS A 435 40.79 -5.81 -12.61
N ASP A 436 40.82 -6.71 -11.64
CA ASP A 436 40.29 -6.45 -10.31
C ASP A 436 41.44 -6.10 -9.34
N ALA A 437 41.18 -6.09 -8.03
CA ALA A 437 42.19 -5.78 -7.03
C ALA A 437 43.34 -6.81 -6.95
N VAL A 438 43.20 -7.98 -7.58
CA VAL A 438 44.11 -9.13 -7.42
C VAL A 438 44.68 -9.61 -8.76
N ASN A 439 43.87 -9.66 -9.82
CA ASN A 439 44.17 -10.33 -11.07
C ASN A 439 43.96 -9.42 -12.29
N PRO A 440 44.88 -9.45 -13.28
CA PRO A 440 44.62 -8.95 -14.61
C PRO A 440 43.97 -10.01 -15.51
N TYR A 441 43.14 -9.58 -16.43
CA TYR A 441 42.35 -10.37 -17.38
C TYR A 441 42.61 -9.87 -18.81
N GLY A 442 43.61 -10.44 -19.48
CA GLY A 442 43.90 -10.15 -20.90
C GLY A 442 44.22 -8.67 -21.17
N GLU A 443 44.85 -7.99 -20.22
CA GLU A 443 45.19 -6.56 -20.35
C GLU A 443 46.40 -6.31 -21.23
N THR A 444 46.37 -5.18 -21.91
CA THR A 444 47.43 -4.58 -22.70
C THR A 444 47.47 -3.07 -22.41
N PRO A 445 48.51 -2.34 -22.83
CA PRO A 445 48.55 -0.89 -22.68
C PRO A 445 47.39 -0.12 -23.38
N LEU A 446 46.62 -0.79 -24.25
CA LEU A 446 45.54 -0.17 -25.03
C LEU A 446 44.14 -0.50 -24.50
N ASN A 447 44.00 -1.35 -23.49
CA ASN A 447 42.70 -1.80 -22.99
C ASN A 447 42.66 -2.02 -21.47
N ILE A 448 43.14 -1.04 -20.70
CA ILE A 448 43.18 -1.13 -19.23
C ILE A 448 41.79 -0.77 -18.67
N GLY A 449 41.17 -1.71 -17.97
CA GLY A 449 39.82 -1.54 -17.43
C GLY A 449 39.74 -1.94 -15.95
N ALA A 450 39.31 -1.04 -15.07
CA ALA A 450 39.18 -1.35 -13.65
C ALA A 450 37.82 -1.98 -13.31
N VAL A 451 37.80 -3.00 -12.46
CA VAL A 451 36.58 -3.55 -11.85
C VAL A 451 36.58 -3.22 -10.36
N ASN A 452 35.63 -2.39 -9.94
CA ASN A 452 35.40 -1.99 -8.54
C ASN A 452 34.38 -2.93 -7.89
N GLY A 453 34.68 -4.23 -7.94
CA GLY A 453 33.87 -5.35 -7.46
C GLY A 453 34.65 -6.65 -7.63
N SER A 454 33.96 -7.79 -7.50
CA SER A 454 34.56 -9.11 -7.74
C SER A 454 34.34 -9.57 -9.18
N VAL A 455 35.28 -10.38 -9.70
CA VAL A 455 35.15 -10.99 -11.02
C VAL A 455 34.77 -12.47 -10.88
N TYR A 456 33.64 -12.86 -11.49
CA TYR A 456 33.11 -14.22 -11.44
C TYR A 456 33.10 -14.88 -12.82
N CYS A 457 33.94 -15.88 -13.02
CA CYS A 457 34.06 -16.62 -14.27
C CYS A 457 34.45 -18.08 -14.05
N ALA A 458 34.32 -18.91 -15.08
CA ALA A 458 34.65 -20.33 -15.03
C ALA A 458 36.16 -20.56 -15.11
N PRO A 459 36.65 -21.75 -14.66
CA PRO A 459 38.04 -22.15 -14.82
C PRO A 459 38.55 -22.02 -16.27
N PRO A 460 39.88 -21.88 -16.49
CA PRO A 460 40.96 -21.99 -15.51
C PRO A 460 41.15 -20.74 -14.63
N ALA A 461 42.13 -20.79 -13.72
CA ALA A 461 42.52 -19.68 -12.86
C ALA A 461 42.69 -18.37 -13.66
N PRO A 462 42.22 -17.20 -13.16
CA PRO A 462 41.71 -16.96 -11.81
C PRO A 462 40.34 -17.59 -11.48
N GLY A 463 39.64 -18.13 -12.47
CA GLY A 463 38.36 -18.81 -12.30
C GLY A 463 38.47 -20.13 -11.54
N THR A 464 37.43 -20.42 -10.78
CA THR A 464 37.27 -21.60 -9.95
C THR A 464 35.87 -22.19 -10.14
N ALA A 465 35.65 -23.41 -9.62
CA ALA A 465 34.30 -23.98 -9.58
C ALA A 465 33.32 -23.10 -8.77
N THR A 466 33.80 -22.43 -7.71
CA THR A 466 32.98 -21.53 -6.88
C THR A 466 32.56 -20.28 -7.66
N THR A 467 33.50 -19.61 -8.32
CA THR A 467 33.19 -18.42 -9.13
C THR A 467 32.28 -18.77 -10.31
N MET A 468 32.46 -19.96 -10.91
CA MET A 468 31.55 -20.49 -11.93
C MET A 468 30.14 -20.70 -11.39
N SER A 469 29.99 -21.26 -10.18
CA SER A 469 28.68 -21.49 -9.57
C SER A 469 27.94 -20.18 -9.30
N ILE A 470 28.65 -19.15 -8.82
CA ILE A 470 28.10 -17.81 -8.61
C ILE A 470 27.65 -17.20 -9.94
N ALA A 471 28.50 -17.24 -10.97
CA ALA A 471 28.16 -16.73 -12.29
C ALA A 471 26.97 -17.48 -12.92
N THR A 472 26.89 -18.80 -12.72
CA THR A 472 25.78 -19.63 -13.23
C THR A 472 24.46 -19.25 -12.56
N GLN A 473 24.44 -19.05 -11.24
CA GLN A 473 23.24 -18.59 -10.54
C GLN A 473 22.85 -17.18 -10.98
N ALA A 474 23.81 -16.27 -11.13
CA ALA A 474 23.57 -14.91 -11.60
C ALA A 474 22.94 -14.90 -13.01
N LEU A 475 23.41 -15.75 -13.92
CA LEU A 475 22.80 -15.89 -15.25
C LEU A 475 21.36 -16.43 -15.18
N ALA A 476 21.09 -17.41 -14.32
CA ALA A 476 19.73 -17.94 -14.15
C ALA A 476 18.77 -16.87 -13.59
N ASP A 477 19.24 -16.06 -12.64
CA ASP A 477 18.48 -14.94 -12.08
C ASP A 477 18.27 -13.83 -13.11
N ALA A 478 19.27 -13.54 -13.95
CA ALA A 478 19.16 -12.61 -15.07
C ALA A 478 18.11 -13.06 -16.10
N GLN A 479 18.09 -14.35 -16.43
CA GLN A 479 17.08 -14.93 -17.33
C GLN A 479 15.68 -14.85 -16.71
N THR A 480 15.56 -15.08 -15.40
CA THR A 480 14.30 -14.94 -14.68
C THR A 480 13.82 -13.49 -14.72
N ALA A 481 14.69 -12.52 -14.41
CA ALA A 481 14.36 -11.10 -14.48
C ALA A 481 13.96 -10.66 -15.90
N TYR A 482 14.64 -11.16 -16.94
CA TYR A 482 14.27 -10.92 -18.34
C TYR A 482 12.86 -11.43 -18.65
N ASN A 483 12.53 -12.64 -18.21
CA ASN A 483 11.22 -13.24 -18.42
C ASN A 483 10.14 -12.50 -17.63
N ASP A 484 10.42 -12.11 -16.38
CA ASP A 484 9.54 -11.33 -15.52
C ASP A 484 9.22 -9.98 -16.20
N LEU A 485 10.24 -9.28 -16.74
CA LEU A 485 10.06 -8.03 -17.49
C LEU A 485 9.26 -8.24 -18.78
N ALA A 486 9.52 -9.29 -19.54
CA ALA A 486 8.80 -9.59 -20.79
C ALA A 486 7.34 -10.02 -20.55
N ALA A 487 7.02 -10.58 -19.38
CA ALA A 487 5.69 -11.02 -19.01
C ALA A 487 4.78 -9.86 -18.53
N LEU A 488 5.35 -8.68 -18.24
CA LEU A 488 4.54 -7.51 -17.90
C LEU A 488 3.61 -7.15 -19.08
N PRO A 489 2.35 -6.76 -18.79
CA PRO A 489 1.42 -6.36 -19.83
C PRO A 489 2.01 -5.28 -20.75
N PRO A 490 1.82 -5.38 -22.08
CA PRO A 490 2.41 -4.44 -23.01
C PRO A 490 1.85 -3.04 -22.78
N GLY A 491 2.75 -2.07 -22.79
CA GLY A 491 2.46 -0.66 -22.60
C GLY A 491 2.30 0.11 -23.91
N LEU A 492 2.27 1.44 -23.79
CA LEU A 492 2.20 2.34 -24.95
C LEU A 492 3.53 2.42 -25.70
N ASP A 493 3.45 2.79 -26.97
CA ASP A 493 4.59 3.20 -27.81
C ASP A 493 4.48 4.70 -28.16
N PRO A 494 4.84 5.62 -27.25
CA PRO A 494 4.54 7.05 -27.39
C PRO A 494 5.27 7.75 -28.54
N GLY A 495 6.30 7.13 -29.13
CA GLY A 495 7.08 7.71 -30.22
C GLY A 495 7.33 6.75 -31.37
N ALA A 496 6.51 5.69 -31.50
CA ALA A 496 6.65 4.67 -32.54
C ALA A 496 8.08 4.09 -32.62
N GLY A 497 8.65 3.76 -31.46
CA GLY A 497 10.03 3.30 -31.31
C GLY A 497 11.05 4.40 -31.04
N GLN A 498 10.77 5.68 -31.33
CA GLN A 498 11.68 6.78 -31.00
C GLN A 498 11.34 7.40 -29.63
N LEU A 499 12.24 7.29 -28.66
CA LEU A 499 12.09 7.85 -27.32
C LEU A 499 12.82 9.19 -27.13
N GLY A 500 13.73 9.55 -28.04
CA GLY A 500 14.50 10.79 -27.96
C GLY A 500 13.63 12.05 -28.05
N GLY A 501 13.77 12.94 -27.07
CA GLY A 501 12.98 14.17 -26.93
C GLY A 501 11.69 14.00 -26.12
N LEU A 502 11.37 12.79 -25.66
CA LEU A 502 10.19 12.54 -24.84
C LEU A 502 10.48 12.78 -23.35
N VAL A 503 9.40 13.14 -22.63
CA VAL A 503 9.34 13.10 -21.16
C VAL A 503 8.33 12.02 -20.79
N LEU A 504 8.78 10.97 -20.10
CA LEU A 504 7.98 9.78 -19.82
C LEU A 504 7.72 9.62 -18.32
N ALA A 505 6.44 9.50 -17.98
CA ALA A 505 5.97 9.13 -16.66
C ALA A 505 6.26 7.64 -16.36
N PRO A 506 6.15 7.18 -15.11
CA PRO A 506 6.43 5.80 -14.75
C PRO A 506 5.37 4.84 -15.34
N ALA A 507 5.80 3.92 -16.20
CA ALA A 507 4.93 2.94 -16.86
C ALA A 507 5.74 1.80 -17.52
N VAL A 508 5.03 0.81 -18.05
CA VAL A 508 5.56 -0.10 -19.06
C VAL A 508 5.43 0.57 -20.43
N TYR A 509 6.44 0.44 -21.27
CA TYR A 509 6.51 0.93 -22.65
C TYR A 509 6.93 -0.22 -23.55
N THR A 510 6.20 -0.44 -24.64
CA THR A 510 6.46 -1.58 -25.55
C THR A 510 6.56 -1.07 -26.97
N SER A 511 7.69 -1.32 -27.63
CA SER A 511 7.88 -0.87 -29.01
C SER A 511 7.04 -1.69 -29.97
N ALA A 512 6.13 -1.04 -30.70
CA ALA A 512 5.31 -1.69 -31.72
C ALA A 512 6.16 -2.10 -32.94
N GLY A 513 7.18 -1.29 -33.28
CA GLY A 513 8.16 -1.59 -34.33
C GLY A 513 9.24 -2.58 -33.90
N GLY A 514 9.22 -3.04 -32.64
CA GLY A 514 10.18 -3.97 -32.09
C GLY A 514 11.56 -3.37 -31.77
N THR A 515 11.76 -2.06 -31.90
CA THR A 515 13.02 -1.38 -31.58
C THR A 515 12.78 -0.11 -30.78
N PHE A 516 13.67 0.22 -29.87
CA PHE A 516 13.71 1.54 -29.23
C PHE A 516 14.97 2.29 -29.64
N ASP A 517 14.80 3.52 -30.08
CA ASP A 517 15.86 4.44 -30.43
C ASP A 517 15.79 5.69 -29.54
N ILE A 518 16.94 6.16 -29.06
CA ILE A 518 17.11 7.46 -28.41
C ILE A 518 18.12 8.22 -29.27
N THR A 519 17.66 8.81 -30.37
CA THR A 519 18.56 9.37 -31.40
C THR A 519 18.20 10.79 -31.81
N THR A 520 16.92 11.19 -31.72
CA THR A 520 16.45 12.53 -32.09
C THR A 520 16.64 13.58 -30.98
N GLY A 521 16.84 13.15 -29.74
CA GLY A 521 17.01 14.02 -28.56
C GLY A 521 17.26 13.21 -27.30
N ASP A 522 17.42 13.89 -26.16
CA ASP A 522 17.54 13.21 -24.85
C ASP A 522 16.17 12.70 -24.39
N LEU A 523 16.16 11.55 -23.72
CA LEU A 523 14.97 11.00 -23.06
C LEU A 523 14.94 11.48 -21.61
N THR A 524 13.80 11.94 -21.11
CA THR A 524 13.62 12.30 -19.70
C THR A 524 12.63 11.36 -19.03
N LEU A 525 12.98 10.82 -17.87
CA LEU A 525 12.12 10.00 -17.02
C LEU A 525 11.74 10.79 -15.77
N ASP A 526 10.44 11.02 -15.60
CA ASP A 526 9.89 11.88 -14.55
C ASP A 526 9.14 11.06 -13.50
N ALA A 527 9.71 10.95 -12.29
CA ALA A 527 9.08 10.24 -11.17
C ALA A 527 7.86 10.94 -10.58
N GLN A 528 7.64 12.21 -10.91
CA GLN A 528 6.50 13.01 -10.45
C GLN A 528 6.39 13.08 -8.92
N GLY A 529 7.54 13.03 -8.23
CA GLY A 529 7.66 13.04 -6.77
C GLY A 529 7.69 11.66 -6.12
N ASP A 530 7.56 10.57 -6.89
CA ASP A 530 7.61 9.20 -6.37
C ASP A 530 8.99 8.56 -6.55
N ALA A 531 9.77 8.50 -5.47
CA ALA A 531 11.07 7.86 -5.49
C ALA A 531 11.01 6.36 -5.85
N ASN A 532 9.86 5.70 -5.67
CA ASN A 532 9.65 4.29 -6.01
C ASN A 532 9.06 4.11 -7.41
N ALA A 533 8.94 5.18 -8.21
CA ALA A 533 8.51 5.11 -9.60
C ALA A 533 9.36 4.12 -10.41
N VAL A 534 8.71 3.33 -11.26
CA VAL A 534 9.32 2.29 -12.09
C VAL A 534 9.06 2.56 -13.58
N TRP A 535 10.08 2.33 -14.39
CA TRP A 535 9.98 2.31 -15.86
C TRP A 535 10.43 0.96 -16.39
N VAL A 536 9.64 0.38 -17.29
CA VAL A 536 10.01 -0.82 -18.02
C VAL A 536 9.88 -0.55 -19.51
N PHE A 537 10.96 -0.77 -20.26
CA PHE A 537 10.99 -0.69 -21.71
C PHE A 537 11.15 -2.08 -22.31
N GLN A 538 10.15 -2.53 -23.06
CA GLN A 538 10.12 -3.81 -23.76
C GLN A 538 10.34 -3.59 -25.26
N SER A 539 11.43 -4.14 -25.79
CA SER A 539 11.76 -4.13 -27.21
C SER A 539 11.91 -5.57 -27.71
N ALA A 540 11.24 -5.92 -28.80
CA ALA A 540 11.36 -7.26 -29.38
C ALA A 540 12.72 -7.51 -30.08
N SER A 541 13.44 -6.45 -30.42
CA SER A 541 14.71 -6.49 -31.16
C SER A 541 15.75 -5.61 -30.47
N ALA A 542 16.00 -4.40 -30.94
CA ALA A 542 17.17 -3.61 -30.54
C ALA A 542 16.82 -2.43 -29.61
N LEU A 543 17.86 -1.96 -28.92
CA LEU A 543 17.90 -0.64 -28.27
C LEU A 543 19.11 0.13 -28.82
N THR A 544 18.91 1.34 -29.34
CA THR A 544 19.98 2.23 -29.80
C THR A 544 19.96 3.53 -29.01
N VAL A 545 21.09 3.93 -28.44
CA VAL A 545 21.23 5.21 -27.73
C VAL A 545 22.34 6.04 -28.37
N GLY A 546 21.97 7.18 -28.94
CA GLY A 546 22.87 8.02 -29.72
C GLY A 546 23.08 7.53 -31.15
N LEU A 547 23.80 8.35 -31.91
CA LEU A 547 24.39 7.99 -33.21
C LEU A 547 25.84 8.45 -33.21
N ASN A 548 26.61 8.09 -34.24
CA ASN A 548 27.99 8.51 -34.39
C ASN A 548 28.12 10.05 -34.25
N ALA A 549 29.01 10.49 -33.36
CA ALA A 549 29.26 11.89 -33.05
C ALA A 549 28.04 12.69 -32.53
N THR A 550 26.91 12.02 -32.23
CA THR A 550 25.72 12.65 -31.64
C THR A 550 25.28 11.84 -30.40
N PRO A 551 25.99 11.99 -29.26
CA PRO A 551 25.65 11.29 -28.03
C PRO A 551 24.28 11.70 -27.50
N ARG A 552 23.62 10.79 -26.77
CA ARG A 552 22.31 11.03 -26.15
C ARG A 552 22.29 10.64 -24.69
N ARG A 553 21.34 11.21 -23.95
CA ARG A 553 21.21 11.00 -22.52
C ARG A 553 19.82 10.50 -22.14
N VAL A 554 19.78 9.67 -21.11
CA VAL A 554 18.59 9.40 -20.31
C VAL A 554 18.69 10.21 -19.03
N LEU A 555 17.77 11.15 -18.83
CA LEU A 555 17.72 12.07 -17.70
C LEU A 555 16.70 11.57 -16.66
N LEU A 556 17.05 11.66 -15.39
CA LEU A 556 16.16 11.34 -14.26
C LEU A 556 15.77 12.64 -13.55
N ILE A 557 14.48 12.89 -13.36
CA ILE A 557 13.98 14.06 -12.63
C ILE A 557 12.95 13.68 -11.56
N ASN A 558 12.69 14.63 -10.65
CA ASN A 558 11.62 14.56 -9.64
C ASN A 558 11.60 13.29 -8.79
N GLY A 559 12.78 12.77 -8.43
CA GLY A 559 12.94 11.59 -7.58
C GLY A 559 13.17 10.27 -8.33
N ALA A 560 13.25 10.29 -9.67
CA ALA A 560 13.50 9.09 -10.45
C ALA A 560 14.87 8.48 -10.12
N GLN A 561 14.92 7.16 -9.98
CA GLN A 561 16.13 6.43 -9.58
C GLN A 561 16.49 5.36 -10.62
N ALA A 562 17.78 5.27 -10.95
CA ALA A 562 18.30 4.33 -11.96
C ALA A 562 17.99 2.86 -11.65
N LYS A 563 17.96 2.48 -10.36
CA LYS A 563 17.61 1.12 -9.91
C LYS A 563 16.19 0.68 -10.29
N ASN A 564 15.30 1.61 -10.62
CA ASN A 564 13.91 1.35 -10.99
C ASN A 564 13.66 1.48 -12.50
N VAL A 565 14.71 1.61 -13.32
CA VAL A 565 14.61 1.71 -14.79
C VAL A 565 15.12 0.40 -15.39
N PHE A 566 14.28 -0.28 -16.17
CA PHE A 566 14.58 -1.59 -16.76
C PHE A 566 14.39 -1.57 -18.28
N TRP A 567 15.33 -2.18 -18.99
CA TRP A 567 15.31 -2.34 -20.45
C TRP A 567 15.39 -3.82 -20.78
N GLN A 568 14.26 -4.39 -21.19
CA GLN A 568 14.16 -5.73 -21.75
C GLN A 568 14.31 -5.62 -23.27
N VAL A 569 15.41 -6.14 -23.80
CA VAL A 569 15.78 -5.97 -25.22
C VAL A 569 15.88 -7.35 -25.85
N GLY A 570 15.06 -7.65 -26.86
CA GLY A 570 14.91 -9.00 -27.42
C GLY A 570 16.13 -9.51 -28.19
N SER A 571 17.00 -8.60 -28.62
CA SER A 571 18.26 -8.89 -29.31
C SER A 571 19.43 -8.16 -28.63
N ALA A 572 20.02 -7.15 -29.26
CA ALA A 572 21.20 -6.44 -28.76
C ALA A 572 20.88 -4.99 -28.40
N ALA A 573 21.59 -4.47 -27.40
CA ALA A 573 21.59 -3.05 -27.06
C ALA A 573 22.90 -2.39 -27.47
N ARG A 574 22.80 -1.18 -28.05
CA ARG A 574 23.94 -0.40 -28.53
C ARG A 574 23.86 1.03 -27.98
N ILE A 575 24.89 1.42 -27.25
CA ILE A 575 25.02 2.74 -26.62
C ILE A 575 26.24 3.39 -27.27
N GLU A 576 26.02 4.42 -28.07
CA GLU A 576 27.06 5.09 -28.83
C GLU A 576 27.98 5.94 -27.93
N ASP A 577 29.16 6.24 -28.45
CA ASP A 577 30.22 6.94 -27.75
C ASP A 577 29.78 8.31 -27.18
N GLY A 578 30.18 8.59 -25.95
CA GLY A 578 29.81 9.81 -25.24
C GLY A 578 28.38 9.88 -24.71
N SER A 579 27.55 8.86 -24.95
CA SER A 579 26.18 8.81 -24.43
C SER A 579 26.14 8.55 -22.92
N ALA A 580 25.07 9.00 -22.26
CA ALA A 580 24.80 8.73 -20.85
C ALA A 580 23.51 7.93 -20.69
N MET A 581 23.64 6.64 -20.42
CA MET A 581 22.55 5.70 -20.30
C MET A 581 22.19 5.44 -18.83
N VAL A 582 20.92 5.14 -18.57
CA VAL A 582 20.39 4.87 -17.23
C VAL A 582 19.55 3.60 -17.23
N GLY A 583 19.74 2.76 -16.22
CA GLY A 583 18.90 1.59 -15.94
C GLY A 583 19.58 0.24 -16.17
N THR A 584 18.88 -0.82 -15.80
CA THR A 584 19.32 -2.20 -15.98
C THR A 584 18.94 -2.68 -17.38
N ILE A 585 19.93 -2.97 -18.22
CA ILE A 585 19.75 -3.48 -19.58
C ILE A 585 19.96 -4.99 -19.56
N ILE A 586 18.95 -5.75 -20.02
CA ILE A 586 19.05 -7.20 -20.19
C ILE A 586 18.74 -7.54 -21.65
N ALA A 587 19.75 -8.06 -22.35
CA ALA A 587 19.74 -8.30 -23.78
C ALA A 587 20.35 -9.68 -24.11
N PRO A 588 19.63 -10.62 -24.76
CA PRO A 588 20.20 -11.91 -25.11
C PRO A 588 21.43 -11.79 -26.00
N ALA A 589 21.36 -10.98 -27.06
CA ALA A 589 22.45 -10.80 -28.02
C ALA A 589 23.49 -9.75 -27.58
N GLY A 590 23.54 -9.44 -26.28
CA GLY A 590 24.62 -8.68 -25.67
C GLY A 590 24.40 -7.18 -25.67
N VAL A 591 25.36 -6.48 -25.04
CA VAL A 591 25.35 -5.02 -24.89
C VAL A 591 26.67 -4.46 -25.38
N THR A 592 26.62 -3.53 -26.34
CA THR A 592 27.79 -2.82 -26.87
C THR A 592 27.74 -1.38 -26.39
N ILE A 593 28.77 -0.96 -25.64
CA ILE A 593 28.89 0.40 -25.11
C ILE A 593 30.14 1.03 -25.69
N SER A 594 29.94 2.05 -26.54
CA SER A 594 30.98 2.67 -27.35
C SER A 594 31.59 1.72 -28.40
N THR A 595 32.49 2.25 -29.22
CA THR A 595 33.21 1.50 -30.26
C THR A 595 34.71 1.67 -30.14
N ALA A 596 35.45 0.69 -30.65
CA ALA A 596 36.92 0.71 -30.60
C ALA A 596 37.49 2.00 -31.23
N GLY A 597 38.51 2.57 -30.58
CA GLY A 597 39.17 3.80 -31.02
C GLY A 597 38.51 5.09 -30.53
N GLN A 598 37.32 5.04 -29.91
CA GLN A 598 36.69 6.23 -29.35
C GLN A 598 37.35 6.64 -28.03
N THR A 599 37.62 7.94 -27.86
CA THR A 599 38.27 8.51 -26.66
C THR A 599 37.29 9.18 -25.70
N ILE A 600 36.06 9.43 -26.14
CA ILE A 600 35.02 10.06 -25.33
C ILE A 600 34.47 9.03 -24.35
N GLN A 601 34.34 9.43 -23.08
CA GLN A 601 33.80 8.58 -22.03
C GLN A 601 32.29 8.35 -22.23
N THR A 602 31.86 7.10 -22.25
CA THR A 602 30.42 6.73 -22.20
C THR A 602 30.05 6.34 -20.78
N THR A 603 28.85 6.70 -20.32
CA THR A 603 28.41 6.37 -18.94
C THR A 603 27.16 5.51 -18.97
N LEU A 604 27.11 4.51 -18.09
CA LEU A 604 25.92 3.73 -17.75
C LEU A 604 25.70 3.79 -16.24
N THR A 605 24.68 4.52 -15.80
CA THR A 605 24.21 4.43 -14.40
C THR A 605 23.18 3.32 -14.34
N GLY A 606 23.61 2.09 -14.08
CA GLY A 606 22.81 0.91 -14.31
C GLY A 606 23.66 -0.35 -14.45
N ARG A 607 23.17 -1.31 -15.24
CA ARG A 607 23.79 -2.62 -15.44
C ARG A 607 23.73 -3.02 -16.91
N ALA A 608 24.78 -3.65 -17.42
CA ALA A 608 24.84 -4.19 -18.78
C ALA A 608 24.86 -5.71 -18.74
N ILE A 609 23.74 -6.37 -19.07
CA ILE A 609 23.58 -7.82 -18.91
C ILE A 609 23.30 -8.45 -20.28
N GLY A 610 24.29 -9.20 -20.78
CA GLY A 610 24.15 -10.15 -21.87
C GLY A 610 23.72 -11.52 -21.35
N LEU A 611 22.64 -12.11 -21.88
CA LEU A 611 22.22 -13.46 -21.47
C LEU A 611 23.00 -14.55 -22.20
N THR A 612 23.25 -14.39 -23.51
CA THR A 612 23.98 -15.39 -24.31
C THR A 612 25.26 -14.81 -24.88
N ALA A 613 25.19 -13.62 -25.48
CA ALA A 613 26.33 -12.95 -26.09
C ALA A 613 27.07 -12.02 -25.12
N SER A 614 28.15 -11.44 -25.63
CA SER A 614 29.12 -10.69 -24.83
C SER A 614 28.63 -9.29 -24.47
N VAL A 615 29.24 -8.73 -23.43
CA VAL A 615 29.22 -7.29 -23.20
C VAL A 615 30.54 -6.71 -23.69
N THR A 616 30.49 -5.63 -24.47
CA THR A 616 31.68 -4.96 -25.00
C THR A 616 31.69 -3.49 -24.61
N MET A 617 32.85 -2.98 -24.21
CA MET A 617 33.01 -1.64 -23.65
C MET A 617 34.28 -0.95 -24.16
N VAL A 618 34.21 0.37 -24.35
CA VAL A 618 35.38 1.21 -24.67
C VAL A 618 35.25 2.54 -23.94
N ASN A 619 36.18 2.82 -23.03
CA ASN A 619 36.20 4.04 -22.22
C ASN A 619 34.83 4.29 -21.57
N THR A 620 34.37 3.29 -20.83
CA THR A 620 33.02 3.26 -20.25
C THR A 620 33.08 3.36 -18.73
N THR A 621 32.26 4.22 -18.12
CA THR A 621 31.99 4.17 -16.68
C THR A 621 30.64 3.51 -16.43
N VAL A 622 30.64 2.36 -15.75
CA VAL A 622 29.41 1.71 -15.26
C VAL A 622 29.28 1.99 -13.77
N VAL A 623 28.12 2.47 -13.33
CA VAL A 623 27.77 2.71 -11.92
C VAL A 623 26.54 1.86 -11.59
N ALA A 624 26.75 0.68 -10.99
CA ALA A 624 25.65 -0.17 -10.52
C ALA A 624 24.93 0.49 -9.32
N PRO A 625 23.61 0.75 -9.41
CA PRO A 625 22.83 1.47 -8.39
C PRO A 625 22.25 0.58 -7.29
#